data_AF-A0A933G1K5-F1
#
_entry.id   AF-A0A933G1K5-F1
#
_cell.length_a   1.000
_cell.length_b   1.000
_cell.length_c   1.000
_cell.angle_alpha   90.00
_cell.angle_beta   90.00
_cell.angle_gamma   90.00
#
_symmetry.space_group_name_H-M   'P 1'
#
loop_
_entity.id
_entity.type
_entity.pdbx_description
1 polymer ?
#
loop_
_entity_poly.entity_id
_entity_poly.type
_entity_poly.pdbx_seq_one_letter_code
_entity_poly.pdbx_strand_id
1 'polypeptide(L)'
;MRKRIRSRAVSLASSAGPLPRFRTDEKAAEYFDTHDTASLAETLPVVPGPIVDARRPLKPISLRLPTETIAEAKRVAREKGIAYQVLLRLWINERLAEERRQAS
;
A
#
# COMPACT_ATOMS: atom_id res chain seq x y z
N MET A 1 -13.58 -34.26 -9.91
CA MET A 1 -14.18 -34.44 -8.57
C MET A 1 -14.62 -33.07 -8.03
N ARG A 2 -15.89 -32.70 -8.22
CA ARG A 2 -16.43 -31.36 -7.90
C ARG A 2 -16.83 -31.32 -6.42
N LYS A 3 -16.07 -30.60 -5.58
CA LYS A 3 -16.40 -30.44 -4.15
C LYS A 3 -17.60 -29.50 -4.02
N ARG A 4 -18.76 -30.08 -3.68
CA ARG A 4 -19.97 -29.38 -3.26
C ARG A 4 -19.70 -28.68 -1.93
N ILE A 5 -19.60 -27.36 -1.94
CA ILE A 5 -19.56 -26.56 -0.71
C ILE A 5 -20.99 -26.49 -0.19
N ARG A 6 -21.25 -27.15 0.94
CA ARG A 6 -22.53 -27.06 1.64
C ARG A 6 -22.62 -25.67 2.27
N SER A 7 -23.64 -24.91 1.88
CA SER A 7 -24.06 -23.67 2.54
C SER A 7 -24.50 -23.99 3.96
N ARG A 8 -23.75 -23.51 4.95
CA ARG A 8 -24.21 -23.45 6.34
C ARG A 8 -24.65 -22.01 6.57
N ALA A 9 -25.97 -21.81 6.63
CA ALA A 9 -26.55 -20.54 7.02
C ALA A 9 -26.09 -20.23 8.45
N VAL A 10 -25.25 -19.21 8.59
CA VAL A 10 -24.99 -18.58 9.88
C VAL A 10 -26.00 -17.44 9.98
N SER A 11 -27.09 -17.70 10.68
CA SER A 11 -28.00 -16.68 11.17
C SER A 11 -27.33 -16.04 12.38
N LEU A 12 -26.81 -14.83 12.19
CA LEU A 12 -26.50 -13.90 13.27
C LEU A 12 -27.20 -12.59 12.89
N ALA A 13 -28.26 -12.27 13.62
CA ALA A 13 -28.85 -10.94 13.55
C ALA A 13 -27.80 -9.94 14.05
N SER A 14 -27.22 -9.17 13.13
CA SER A 14 -26.30 -8.08 13.48
C SER A 14 -27.09 -6.77 13.57
N SER A 15 -26.88 -6.03 14.66
CA SER A 15 -27.40 -4.68 14.88
C SER A 15 -26.65 -3.61 14.07
N ALA A 16 -25.83 -4.00 13.10
CA ALA A 16 -25.08 -3.08 12.28
C ALA A 16 -25.79 -2.84 10.94
N GLY A 17 -26.11 -1.58 10.67
CA GLY A 17 -26.79 -1.13 9.46
C GLY A 17 -25.97 -1.40 8.18
N PRO A 18 -26.59 -1.16 7.00
CA PRO A 18 -25.91 -1.34 5.72
C PRO A 18 -24.66 -0.45 5.62
N LEU A 19 -23.62 -0.96 4.96
CA LEU A 19 -22.39 -0.18 4.67
C LEU A 19 -22.78 1.16 3.99
N PRO A 20 -22.27 2.30 4.50
CA PRO A 20 -22.63 3.61 3.97
C PRO A 20 -22.12 3.78 2.54
N ARG A 21 -22.96 4.34 1.67
CA ARG A 21 -22.61 4.66 0.28
C ARG A 21 -22.54 6.17 0.12
N PHE A 22 -21.35 6.69 -0.14
CA PHE A 22 -21.13 8.11 -0.37
C PHE A 22 -21.16 8.44 -1.86
N ARG A 23 -21.70 9.62 -2.19
CA ARG A 23 -21.68 10.15 -3.56
C ARG A 23 -20.49 11.07 -3.82
N THR A 24 -19.89 11.62 -2.76
CA THR A 24 -18.74 12.52 -2.80
C THR A 24 -17.84 12.27 -1.59
N ASP A 25 -16.59 12.69 -1.69
CA ASP A 25 -15.57 12.48 -0.65
C ASP A 25 -15.85 13.34 0.59
N GLU A 26 -16.43 14.54 0.43
CA GLU A 26 -16.77 15.42 1.56
C GLU A 26 -17.81 14.77 2.48
N LYS A 27 -18.81 14.09 1.90
CA LYS A 27 -19.83 13.36 2.67
C LYS A 27 -19.27 12.13 3.36
N ALA A 28 -18.25 11.50 2.77
CA ALA A 28 -17.54 10.41 3.42
C ALA A 28 -16.78 10.92 4.64
N ALA A 29 -16.02 12.02 4.48
CA ALA A 29 -15.26 12.64 5.56
C ALA A 29 -16.17 13.03 6.75
N GLU A 30 -17.27 13.75 6.48
CA GLU A 30 -18.24 14.15 7.52
C GLU A 30 -18.80 12.94 8.28
N TYR A 31 -19.11 11.84 7.59
CA TYR A 31 -19.57 10.62 8.22
C TYR A 31 -18.50 9.98 9.12
N PHE A 32 -17.26 9.87 8.63
CA PHE A 32 -16.15 9.28 9.40
C PHE A 32 -15.73 10.13 10.60
N ASP A 33 -15.91 11.45 10.54
CA ASP A 33 -15.65 12.35 11.66
C ASP A 33 -16.72 12.26 12.76
N THR A 34 -17.96 11.94 12.38
CA THR A 34 -19.12 12.01 13.29
C THR A 34 -19.63 10.66 13.78
N HIS A 35 -19.28 9.55 13.10
CA HIS A 35 -19.81 8.22 13.41
C HIS A 35 -18.73 7.27 13.93
N ASP A 36 -19.07 6.49 14.96
CA ASP A 36 -18.25 5.36 15.39
C ASP A 36 -18.30 4.25 14.34
N THR A 37 -17.14 3.96 13.76
CA THR A 37 -16.98 2.95 12.70
C THR A 37 -16.69 1.55 13.23
N ALA A 38 -16.49 1.38 14.54
CA ALA A 38 -16.20 0.07 15.13
C ALA A 38 -17.30 -0.97 14.80
N SER A 39 -18.56 -0.54 14.81
CA SER A 39 -19.72 -1.39 14.48
C SER A 39 -19.78 -1.82 13.01
N LEU A 40 -19.08 -1.13 12.10
CA LEU A 40 -19.02 -1.51 10.68
C LEU A 40 -18.07 -2.70 10.46
N ALA A 41 -17.14 -2.96 11.37
CA ALA A 41 -16.22 -4.09 11.24
C ALA A 41 -16.95 -5.45 11.18
N GLU A 42 -18.09 -5.57 11.87
CA GLU A 42 -18.91 -6.78 11.89
C GLU A 42 -19.69 -7.00 10.58
N THR A 43 -19.90 -5.96 9.77
CA THR A 43 -20.63 -6.03 8.49
C THR A 43 -19.72 -6.12 7.27
N LEU A 44 -18.40 -5.99 7.46
CA LEU A 44 -17.44 -6.13 6.37
C LEU A 44 -17.45 -7.56 5.84
N PRO A 45 -17.60 -7.76 4.51
CA PRO A 45 -17.53 -9.08 3.93
C PRO A 45 -16.12 -9.65 4.13
N VAL A 46 -16.04 -10.87 4.66
CA VAL A 46 -14.77 -11.61 4.67
C VAL A 46 -14.39 -11.88 3.23
N VAL A 47 -13.24 -11.37 2.80
CA VAL A 47 -12.67 -11.66 1.47
C VAL A 47 -11.85 -12.96 1.59
N PRO A 48 -12.33 -14.10 1.07
CA PRO A 48 -11.57 -15.33 1.11
C PRO A 48 -10.43 -15.27 0.08
N GLY A 49 -9.19 -15.42 0.55
CA GLY A 49 -8.03 -15.49 -0.33
C GLY A 49 -6.73 -15.39 0.45
N PRO A 50 -5.62 -15.90 -0.08
CA PRO A 50 -4.32 -15.63 0.51
C PRO A 50 -4.04 -14.13 0.45
N ILE A 51 -3.55 -13.57 1.55
CA ILE A 51 -2.93 -12.24 1.52
C ILE A 51 -1.68 -12.39 0.65
N VAL A 52 -1.75 -11.91 -0.58
CA VAL A 52 -0.62 -11.90 -1.50
C VAL A 52 0.26 -10.70 -1.19
N ASP A 53 1.54 -10.95 -0.91
CA ASP A 53 2.52 -9.87 -0.84
C ASP A 53 2.77 -9.36 -2.27
N ALA A 54 2.12 -8.25 -2.61
CA ALA A 54 2.24 -7.62 -3.92
C ALA A 54 3.58 -6.88 -4.13
N ARG A 55 4.50 -6.94 -3.16
CA ARG A 55 5.82 -6.29 -3.28
C ARG A 55 6.65 -6.97 -4.36
N ARG A 56 7.21 -6.16 -5.26
CA ARG A 56 8.17 -6.66 -6.25
C ARG A 56 9.42 -7.19 -5.53
N PRO A 57 9.94 -8.36 -5.93
CA PRO A 57 11.15 -8.91 -5.32
C PRO A 57 12.35 -7.99 -5.55
N LEU A 58 13.07 -7.69 -4.48
CA LEU A 58 14.29 -6.88 -4.50
C LEU A 58 15.51 -7.80 -4.46
N LYS A 59 16.54 -7.49 -5.27
CA LYS A 59 17.84 -8.16 -5.22
C LYS A 59 18.88 -7.21 -4.63
N PRO A 60 19.63 -7.60 -3.58
CA PRO A 60 20.70 -6.77 -3.05
C PRO A 60 21.86 -6.69 -4.05
N ILE A 61 22.49 -5.53 -4.13
CA ILE A 61 23.73 -5.32 -4.88
C ILE A 61 24.77 -4.73 -3.94
N SER A 62 26.04 -5.06 -4.18
CA SER A 62 27.17 -4.43 -3.49
C SER A 62 27.80 -3.40 -4.43
N LEU A 63 27.71 -2.12 -4.08
CA LEU A 63 28.29 -1.01 -4.83
C LEU A 63 29.28 -0.26 -3.95
N ARG A 64 30.49 -0.01 -4.46
CA ARG A 64 31.49 0.83 -3.79
C ARG A 64 31.27 2.27 -4.22
N LEU A 65 31.11 3.16 -3.24
CA LEU A 65 30.97 4.61 -3.44
C LEU A 65 31.99 5.31 -2.53
N PRO A 66 32.50 6.49 -2.93
CA PRO A 66 33.30 7.33 -2.04
C PRO A 66 32.53 7.69 -0.77
N THR A 67 33.24 7.85 0.34
CA THR A 67 32.64 8.07 1.67
C THR A 67 31.87 9.40 1.69
N GLU A 68 32.45 10.43 1.08
CA GLU A 68 31.88 11.76 0.89
C GLU A 68 30.54 11.70 0.13
N THR A 69 30.44 10.89 -0.92
CA THR A 69 29.19 10.71 -1.68
C THR A 69 28.10 10.07 -0.83
N ILE A 70 28.45 9.07 0.01
CA ILE A 70 27.49 8.45 0.92
C ILE A 70 27.01 9.45 1.97
N ALA A 71 27.91 10.28 2.51
CA ALA A 71 27.58 11.33 3.47
C ALA A 71 26.62 12.36 2.86
N GLU A 72 26.88 12.80 1.64
CA GLU A 72 26.03 13.74 0.93
C GLU A 72 24.64 13.15 0.64
N ALA A 73 24.57 11.91 0.15
CA ALA A 73 23.30 11.23 -0.08
C ALA A 73 22.47 11.11 1.21
N LYS A 74 23.11 10.85 2.36
CA LYS A 74 22.43 10.84 3.66
C LYS A 74 21.90 12.21 4.07
N ARG A 75 22.65 13.29 3.82
CA ARG A 75 22.20 14.66 4.10
C ARG A 75 20.96 15.00 3.29
N VAL A 76 21.01 14.78 1.97
CA VAL A 76 19.87 15.06 1.06
C VAL A 76 18.66 14.22 1.41
N ALA A 77 18.85 12.94 1.76
CA ALA A 77 17.76 12.06 2.15
C ALA A 77 17.08 12.52 3.43
N ARG A 78 17.86 12.98 4.43
CA ARG A 78 17.34 13.55 5.67
C ARG A 78 16.49 14.79 5.43
N GLU A 79 16.95 15.71 4.57
CA GLU A 79 16.20 16.91 4.19
C GLU A 79 14.87 16.56 3.50
N LYS A 80 14.84 15.46 2.74
CA LYS A 80 13.63 14.94 2.08
C LYS A 80 12.77 14.04 2.96
N GLY A 81 13.17 13.76 4.20
CA GLY A 81 12.43 12.87 5.10
C GLY A 81 12.37 11.41 4.66
N ILE A 82 13.34 10.94 3.86
CA ILE A 82 13.38 9.56 3.34
C ILE A 82 14.71 8.86 3.70
N ALA A 83 14.72 7.53 3.66
CA ALA A 83 15.95 6.77 3.83
C ALA A 83 16.88 6.95 2.62
N TYR A 84 18.19 7.06 2.86
CA TYR A 84 19.16 7.26 1.77
C TYR A 84 19.16 6.13 0.73
N GLN A 85 18.86 4.88 1.14
CA GLN A 85 18.72 3.79 0.16
C GLN A 85 17.52 4.00 -0.77
N VAL A 86 16.43 4.59 -0.28
CA VAL A 86 15.25 4.92 -1.10
C VAL A 86 15.61 6.03 -2.08
N LEU A 87 16.30 7.08 -1.62
CA LEU A 87 16.78 8.17 -2.47
C LEU A 87 17.66 7.64 -3.62
N LEU A 88 18.66 6.81 -3.29
CA LEU A 88 19.55 6.23 -4.29
C LEU A 88 18.80 5.38 -5.32
N ARG A 89 17.83 4.56 -4.89
CA ARG A 89 16.99 3.78 -5.81
C ARG A 89 16.16 4.66 -6.74
N LEU A 90 15.60 5.76 -6.21
CA LEU A 90 14.82 6.70 -7.00
C LEU A 90 15.69 7.31 -8.11
N TRP A 91 16.85 7.85 -7.75
CA TRP A 91 17.78 8.44 -8.73
C TRP A 91 18.27 7.45 -9.78
N ILE A 92 18.60 6.21 -9.39
CA ILE A 92 18.99 5.17 -10.35
C ILE A 92 17.87 4.90 -11.35
N ASN A 93 16.62 4.80 -10.88
CA ASN A 93 15.48 4.55 -11.76
C ASN A 93 15.20 5.74 -12.70
N GLU A 94 15.31 6.97 -12.19
CA GLU A 94 15.16 8.20 -13.00
C GLU A 94 16.19 8.23 -14.13
N ARG A 95 17.48 8.02 -13.81
CA ARG A 95 18.56 7.97 -14.80
C ARG A 95 18.33 6.87 -15.82
N LEU A 96 17.97 5.65 -15.40
CA LEU A 96 17.69 4.56 -16.34
C LEU A 96 16.49 4.85 -17.26
N ALA A 97 15.47 5.56 -16.77
CA ALA A 97 14.34 5.98 -17.58
C ALA A 97 14.75 7.02 -18.63
N GLU A 98 15.65 7.95 -18.29
CA GLU A 98 16.23 8.90 -19.23
C GLU A 98 17.06 8.21 -20.32
N GLU A 99 17.97 7.30 -19.95
CA GLU A 99 18.80 6.58 -20.93
C GLU A 99 17.95 5.80 -21.94
N ARG A 100 16.86 5.16 -21.49
CA ARG A 100 15.93 4.44 -22.38
C ARG A 100 15.24 5.37 -23.38
N ARG A 101 14.91 6.60 -22.96
CA ARG A 101 14.30 7.60 -23.85
C ARG A 101 15.29 8.13 -24.89
N GLN A 102 16.56 8.26 -24.53
CA GLN A 102 17.61 8.74 -25.44
C GLN A 102 18.05 7.68 -26.46
N ALA A 103 17.90 6.39 -26.12
CA ALA A 103 18.24 5.28 -27.00
C ALA A 103 17.13 4.90 -28.01
N SER A 104 16.00 5.62 -28.02
CA SER A 104 14.87 5.43 -28.95
C SER A 104 14.82 6.58 -29.96
#